data_AF-A0A6H2A5E1-F1
#
_entry.id   AF-A0A6H2A5E1-F1
#
_cell.length_a   1.000
_cell.length_b   1.000
_cell.length_c   1.000
_cell.angle_alpha   90.00
_cell.angle_beta   90.00
_cell.angle_gamma   90.00
#
_symmetry.space_group_name_H-M   'P 1'
#
loop_
_entity.id
_entity.type
_entity.pdbx_description
1 polymer ?
#
loop_
_entity_poly.entity_id
_entity_poly.type
_entity_poly.pdbx_seq_one_letter_code
_entity_poly.pdbx_strand_id
1 'polypeptide(L)'
;MENLFLPDNYVSPTQGNYMKLRQGENTFRVLSSAIIGWEYWTQDNKPVRSKTLFKSTPVDIRRDNNGNPQKIKHFWAFIVWNYDLNSIQIMEITQSTIQSNIKTLIDNKKWGFPQGYDITIVRDGEGLDTSYSVVPSPHSEVEQSILDEYNSGKNINLEALYDGNSPFEETKVKQIEDADQVVDVRGISFN
;
A
#
# COMPACT_ATOMS: atom_id res chain seq x y z
N MET A 1 28.91 -29.49 -2.13
CA MET A 1 28.02 -29.32 -3.29
C MET A 1 27.43 -27.93 -3.18
N GLU A 2 27.88 -27.01 -4.01
CA GLU A 2 27.33 -25.65 -4.06
C GLU A 2 25.90 -25.73 -4.60
N ASN A 3 24.97 -25.06 -3.92
CA ASN A 3 23.56 -25.08 -4.27
C ASN A 3 23.32 -24.17 -5.49
N LEU A 4 23.43 -24.75 -6.70
CA LEU A 4 23.25 -24.09 -8.00
C LEU A 4 21.79 -23.68 -8.33
N PHE A 5 20.86 -23.81 -7.38
CA PHE A 5 19.45 -23.59 -7.65
C PHE A 5 19.08 -22.11 -7.82
N LEU A 6 19.72 -21.20 -7.08
CA LEU A 6 19.50 -19.75 -7.18
C LEU A 6 20.82 -18.97 -7.00
N PRO A 7 21.01 -17.84 -7.70
CA PRO A 7 22.16 -16.97 -7.49
C PRO A 7 22.28 -16.48 -6.04
N ASP A 8 23.50 -16.26 -5.56
CA ASP A 8 23.79 -15.75 -4.20
C ASP A 8 23.14 -14.38 -3.91
N ASN A 9 22.74 -13.66 -4.96
CA ASN A 9 22.05 -12.37 -4.90
C ASN A 9 20.56 -12.46 -5.26
N TYR A 10 19.96 -13.64 -5.26
CA TYR A 10 18.52 -13.78 -5.50
C TYR A 10 17.73 -13.12 -4.38
N VAL A 11 17.08 -12.00 -4.71
CA VAL A 11 16.06 -11.37 -3.87
C VAL A 11 14.71 -11.81 -4.43
N SER A 12 13.93 -12.56 -3.65
CA SER A 12 12.54 -12.86 -3.98
C SER A 12 11.79 -11.54 -4.20
N PRO A 13 10.93 -11.38 -5.23
CA PRO A 13 10.20 -10.14 -5.45
C PRO A 13 9.45 -9.76 -4.18
N THR A 14 9.85 -8.65 -3.58
CA THR A 14 9.25 -8.10 -2.37
C THR A 14 7.76 -7.96 -2.61
N GLN A 15 6.92 -8.55 -1.75
CA GLN A 15 5.50 -8.20 -1.68
C GLN A 15 5.39 -6.67 -1.74
N GLY A 16 4.61 -6.16 -2.70
CA GLY A 16 4.51 -4.71 -2.88
C GLY A 16 3.96 -4.05 -1.61
N ASN A 17 4.38 -2.84 -1.27
CA ASN A 17 3.82 -2.17 -0.08
C ASN A 17 2.39 -1.62 -0.29
N TYR A 18 1.84 -1.77 -1.51
CA TYR A 18 0.49 -1.35 -1.88
C TYR A 18 -0.36 -2.56 -2.22
N MET A 19 -1.57 -2.63 -1.67
CA MET A 19 -2.56 -3.59 -2.07
C MET A 19 -3.13 -3.17 -3.44
N LYS A 20 -3.13 -4.10 -4.40
CA LYS A 20 -3.73 -3.89 -5.73
C LYS A 20 -4.91 -4.83 -5.89
N LEU A 21 -6.01 -4.32 -6.44
CA LEU A 21 -7.18 -5.13 -6.73
C LEU A 21 -6.87 -6.11 -7.87
N ARG A 22 -6.85 -7.40 -7.57
CA ARG A 22 -6.82 -8.50 -8.54
C ARG A 22 -8.23 -8.86 -8.99
N GLN A 23 -8.34 -9.59 -10.09
CA GLN A 23 -9.63 -10.18 -10.49
C GLN A 23 -10.11 -11.15 -9.42
N GLY A 24 -11.42 -11.21 -9.20
CA GLY A 24 -12.04 -11.99 -8.13
C GLY A 24 -12.09 -11.23 -6.80
N GLU A 25 -12.02 -11.98 -5.71
CA GLU A 25 -12.15 -11.48 -4.35
C GLU A 25 -10.85 -10.85 -3.82
N ASN A 26 -11.00 -9.71 -3.16
CA ASN A 26 -9.92 -8.95 -2.52
C ASN A 26 -10.37 -8.57 -1.11
N THR A 27 -9.96 -9.36 -0.12
CA THR A 27 -10.42 -9.19 1.27
C THR A 27 -9.37 -8.47 2.10
N PHE A 28 -9.78 -7.45 2.84
CA PHE A 28 -8.90 -6.68 3.71
C PHE A 28 -9.62 -6.09 4.92
N ARG A 29 -8.83 -5.80 5.98
CA ARG A 29 -9.27 -5.02 7.15
C ARG A 29 -8.72 -3.61 7.06
N VAL A 30 -9.55 -2.59 7.26
CA VAL A 30 -9.08 -1.19 7.36
C VAL A 30 -8.47 -0.94 8.75
N LEU A 31 -7.27 -0.36 8.80
CA LEU A 31 -6.53 -0.14 10.05
C LEU A 31 -6.31 1.35 10.38
N SER A 32 -6.43 2.25 9.39
CA SER A 32 -6.26 3.69 9.59
C SER A 32 -7.45 4.48 9.08
N SER A 33 -7.54 5.75 9.49
CA SER A 33 -8.35 6.74 8.78
C SER A 33 -7.83 6.93 7.35
N ALA A 34 -8.73 7.28 6.44
CA ALA A 34 -8.36 7.59 5.06
C ALA A 34 -7.89 9.04 4.92
N ILE A 35 -6.85 9.23 4.12
CA ILE A 35 -6.58 10.52 3.48
C ILE A 35 -7.37 10.59 2.17
N ILE A 36 -7.82 11.79 1.80
CA ILE A 36 -8.64 12.00 0.60
C ILE A 36 -8.12 13.19 -0.22
N GLY A 37 -8.24 13.08 -1.54
CA GLY A 37 -7.86 14.18 -2.40
C GLY A 37 -8.11 13.88 -3.87
N TRP A 38 -7.36 14.56 -4.70
CA TRP A 38 -7.42 14.45 -6.15
C TRP A 38 -6.09 13.99 -6.70
N GLU A 39 -6.12 13.06 -7.64
CA GLU A 39 -4.93 12.56 -8.31
C GLU A 39 -5.06 12.66 -9.83
N TYR A 40 -3.91 12.79 -10.47
CA TYR A 40 -3.75 12.50 -11.89
C TYR A 40 -2.40 11.83 -12.14
N TRP A 41 -2.27 11.18 -13.29
CA TRP A 41 -1.01 10.60 -13.74
C TRP A 41 -0.36 11.54 -14.74
N THR A 42 0.95 11.75 -14.62
CA THR A 42 1.73 12.54 -15.59
C THR A 42 2.04 11.72 -16.83
N GLN A 43 2.51 12.38 -17.88
CA GLN A 43 3.03 11.74 -19.10
C GLN A 43 4.21 10.78 -18.81
N ASP A 44 4.95 11.00 -17.72
CA ASP A 44 6.03 10.12 -17.24
C ASP A 44 5.53 8.94 -16.38
N ASN A 45 4.22 8.69 -16.35
CA ASN A 45 3.58 7.67 -15.52
C ASN A 45 3.89 7.82 -14.02
N LYS A 46 3.91 9.06 -13.52
CA LYS A 46 4.01 9.34 -12.09
C LYS A 46 2.68 9.86 -11.56
N PRO A 47 2.20 9.40 -10.39
CA PRO A 47 1.01 9.97 -9.78
C PRO A 47 1.36 11.31 -9.13
N VAL A 48 0.51 12.31 -9.33
CA VAL A 48 0.54 13.60 -8.63
C VAL A 48 -0.77 13.73 -7.86
N ARG A 49 -0.66 14.05 -6.57
CA ARG A 49 -1.80 14.12 -5.65
C ARG A 49 -1.92 15.50 -5.03
N SER A 50 -3.15 15.89 -4.69
CA SER A 50 -3.45 17.15 -4.02
C SER A 50 -4.62 16.99 -3.07
N LYS A 51 -4.56 17.66 -1.91
CA LYS A 51 -5.69 17.74 -0.95
C LYS A 51 -6.90 18.46 -1.52
N THR A 52 -6.69 19.32 -2.51
CA THR A 52 -7.76 20.14 -3.13
C THR A 52 -7.81 19.91 -4.62
N LEU A 53 -8.99 20.15 -5.22
CA LEU A 53 -9.16 20.02 -6.66
C LEU A 53 -8.24 20.99 -7.41
N PHE A 54 -7.60 20.51 -8.47
CA PHE A 54 -6.76 21.34 -9.32
C PHE A 54 -7.60 22.42 -10.01
N LYS A 55 -7.14 23.67 -9.94
CA LYS A 55 -7.87 24.84 -10.50
C LYS A 55 -7.98 24.81 -12.02
N SER A 56 -7.05 24.14 -12.68
CA SER A 56 -6.99 23.96 -14.13
C SER A 56 -6.47 22.57 -14.44
N THR A 57 -6.70 22.11 -15.66
CA THR A 57 -6.09 20.87 -16.16
C THR A 57 -4.57 21.02 -16.19
N PRO A 58 -3.81 20.18 -15.46
CA PRO A 58 -2.35 20.21 -15.48
C PRO A 58 -1.80 19.97 -16.89
N VAL A 59 -0.71 20.65 -17.24
CA VAL A 59 -0.12 20.59 -18.60
C VAL A 59 0.55 19.25 -18.90
N ASP A 60 1.10 18.62 -17.87
CA ASP A 60 1.84 17.36 -17.87
C ASP A 60 0.94 16.15 -17.65
N ILE A 61 -0.37 16.34 -17.55
CA ILE A 61 -1.33 15.25 -17.39
C ILE A 61 -1.23 14.26 -18.55
N ARG A 62 -1.30 12.98 -18.20
CA ARG A 62 -1.33 11.88 -19.14
C ARG A 62 -2.52 12.03 -20.08
N ARG A 63 -2.31 11.66 -21.34
CA ARG A 63 -3.34 11.70 -22.39
C ARG A 63 -3.84 10.30 -22.72
N ASP A 64 -5.10 10.20 -23.14
CA ASP A 64 -5.67 8.98 -23.68
C ASP A 64 -5.21 8.73 -25.14
N ASN A 65 -5.67 7.63 -25.73
CA ASN A 65 -5.31 7.25 -27.11
C ASN A 65 -5.80 8.27 -28.17
N ASN A 66 -6.73 9.16 -27.80
CA ASN A 66 -7.26 10.22 -28.66
C ASN A 66 -6.54 11.57 -28.42
N GLY A 67 -5.51 11.59 -27.56
CA GLY A 67 -4.78 12.81 -27.21
C GLY A 67 -5.49 13.71 -26.20
N ASN A 68 -6.63 13.30 -25.64
CA ASN A 68 -7.34 14.09 -24.63
C ASN A 68 -6.70 13.89 -23.25
N PRO A 69 -6.65 14.94 -22.40
CA PRO A 69 -6.25 14.80 -21.00
C PRO A 69 -7.08 13.72 -20.29
N GLN A 70 -6.41 12.81 -19.58
CA GLN A 70 -7.11 11.87 -18.70
C GLN A 70 -7.83 12.61 -17.58
N LYS A 71 -8.86 11.98 -17.03
CA LYS A 71 -9.64 12.55 -15.93
C LYS A 71 -8.80 12.59 -14.65
N ILE A 72 -8.84 13.72 -13.96
CA ILE A 72 -8.41 13.83 -12.56
C ILE A 72 -9.42 13.05 -11.72
N LYS A 73 -8.94 12.15 -10.86
CA LYS A 73 -9.78 11.27 -10.05
C LYS A 73 -9.75 11.69 -8.60
N HIS A 74 -10.88 11.51 -7.92
CA HIS A 74 -10.89 11.53 -6.46
C HIS A 74 -10.27 10.24 -5.96
N PHE A 75 -9.35 10.32 -4.99
CA PHE A 75 -8.70 9.15 -4.42
C PHE A 75 -8.89 9.12 -2.90
N TRP A 76 -8.99 7.90 -2.36
CA TRP A 76 -8.87 7.60 -0.94
C TRP A 76 -7.63 6.73 -0.75
N ALA A 77 -6.81 7.01 0.26
CA ALA A 77 -5.73 6.12 0.65
C ALA A 77 -5.76 5.85 2.15
N PHE A 78 -5.59 4.59 2.55
CA PHE A 78 -5.60 4.15 3.94
C PHE A 78 -4.80 2.86 4.10
N ILE A 79 -4.42 2.56 5.35
CA ILE A 79 -3.65 1.36 5.69
C ILE A 79 -4.63 0.20 5.90
N VAL A 80 -4.27 -0.96 5.37
CA VAL A 80 -5.05 -2.19 5.46
C VAL A 80 -4.19 -3.38 5.86
N TRP A 81 -4.82 -4.37 6.49
CA TRP A 81 -4.33 -5.74 6.48
C TRP A 81 -4.83 -6.45 5.23
N ASN A 82 -3.91 -6.94 4.40
CA ASN A 82 -4.27 -7.77 3.24
C ASN A 82 -4.22 -9.25 3.63
N TYR A 83 -5.37 -9.93 3.64
CA TYR A 83 -5.47 -11.35 4.01
C TYR A 83 -4.83 -12.30 2.98
N ASP A 84 -4.71 -11.90 1.71
CA ASP A 84 -4.05 -12.73 0.70
C ASP A 84 -2.55 -12.83 0.94
N LEU A 85 -1.96 -11.73 1.43
CA LEU A 85 -0.52 -11.58 1.61
C LEU A 85 -0.09 -11.66 3.07
N ASN A 86 -1.04 -11.65 4.00
CA ASN A 86 -0.83 -11.56 5.44
C ASN A 86 0.18 -10.46 5.78
N SER A 87 -0.11 -9.25 5.30
CA SER A 87 0.82 -8.11 5.41
C SER A 87 0.09 -6.78 5.50
N ILE A 88 0.67 -5.84 6.25
CA ILE A 88 0.26 -4.44 6.25
C ILE A 88 0.61 -3.77 4.91
N GLN A 89 -0.38 -3.17 4.25
CA GLN A 89 -0.22 -2.47 2.96
C GLN A 89 -1.04 -1.18 2.92
N ILE A 90 -0.71 -0.29 1.99
CA ILE A 90 -1.57 0.85 1.64
C ILE A 90 -2.56 0.42 0.55
N MET A 91 -3.85 0.66 0.79
CA MET A 91 -4.88 0.58 -0.24
C MET A 91 -5.17 1.99 -0.77
N GLU A 92 -5.11 2.16 -2.10
CA GLU A 92 -5.53 3.39 -2.79
C GLU A 92 -6.70 3.08 -3.72
N ILE A 93 -7.82 3.77 -3.53
CA ILE A 93 -9.06 3.57 -4.29
C ILE A 93 -9.36 4.84 -5.07
N THR A 94 -9.49 4.72 -6.39
CA THR A 94 -9.90 5.82 -7.29
C THR A 94 -11.20 5.54 -8.04
N GLN A 95 -11.72 4.32 -7.91
CA GLN A 95 -12.95 3.88 -8.55
C GLN A 95 -14.14 4.45 -7.76
N SER A 96 -14.91 5.33 -8.41
CA SER A 96 -16.06 6.00 -7.80
C SER A 96 -17.09 5.02 -7.24
N THR A 97 -17.35 3.89 -7.92
CA THR A 97 -18.28 2.86 -7.47
C THR A 97 -17.88 2.26 -6.12
N ILE A 98 -16.59 1.95 -5.94
CA ILE A 98 -16.10 1.42 -4.67
C ILE A 98 -16.24 2.49 -3.57
N GLN A 99 -15.82 3.73 -3.84
CA GLN A 99 -15.92 4.84 -2.88
C GLN A 99 -17.37 5.08 -2.45
N SER A 100 -18.33 5.10 -3.39
CA SER A 100 -19.75 5.28 -3.10
C SER A 100 -20.32 4.14 -2.25
N ASN A 101 -19.94 2.88 -2.54
CA ASN A 101 -20.40 1.73 -1.76
C ASN A 101 -19.83 1.74 -0.33
N ILE A 102 -18.53 2.01 -0.16
CA ILE A 102 -17.93 2.14 1.18
C ILE A 102 -18.55 3.32 1.94
N LYS A 103 -18.80 4.47 1.27
CA LYS A 103 -19.49 5.60 1.90
C LYS A 103 -20.88 5.21 2.40
N THR A 104 -21.61 4.42 1.62
CA THR A 104 -22.95 3.92 2.02
C THR A 104 -22.87 3.07 3.28
N LEU A 105 -21.80 2.29 3.47
CA LEU A 105 -21.57 1.54 4.70
C LEU A 105 -21.26 2.47 5.88
N ILE A 106 -20.43 3.48 5.68
CA ILE A 106 -20.11 4.50 6.69
C ILE A 106 -21.36 5.24 7.17
N ASP A 107 -22.23 5.63 6.25
CA ASP A 107 -23.48 6.35 6.57
C ASP A 107 -24.55 5.42 7.18
N ASN A 108 -24.38 4.10 7.09
CA ASN A 108 -25.32 3.12 7.62
C ASN A 108 -25.10 2.91 9.13
N LYS A 109 -26.14 3.16 9.94
CA LYS A 109 -26.09 3.06 11.41
C LYS A 109 -25.67 1.69 11.95
N LYS A 110 -25.93 0.60 11.22
CA LYS A 110 -25.53 -0.75 11.64
C LYS A 110 -24.07 -1.04 11.31
N TRP A 111 -23.58 -0.54 10.18
CA TRP A 111 -22.21 -0.78 9.71
C TRP A 111 -21.22 0.24 10.26
N GLY A 112 -21.42 1.52 9.95
CA GLY A 112 -20.53 2.59 10.38
C GLY A 112 -19.11 2.43 9.82
N PHE A 113 -18.13 2.82 10.63
CA PHE A 113 -16.73 2.90 10.23
C PHE A 113 -16.13 1.53 9.83
N PRO A 114 -15.35 1.48 8.74
CA PRO A 114 -14.87 0.23 8.16
C PRO A 114 -13.74 -0.45 8.96
N GLN A 115 -13.22 0.18 10.02
CA GLN A 115 -12.25 -0.48 10.91
C GLN A 115 -12.87 -1.63 11.72
N GLY A 116 -14.20 -1.64 11.89
CA GLY A 116 -14.91 -2.64 12.69
C GLY A 116 -15.24 -3.95 11.98
N TYR A 117 -14.94 -4.08 10.69
CA TYR A 117 -15.26 -5.27 9.89
C TYR A 117 -14.31 -5.42 8.70
N ASP A 118 -14.27 -6.62 8.12
CA ASP A 118 -13.56 -6.86 6.86
C ASP A 118 -14.40 -6.44 5.66
N ILE A 119 -13.73 -5.97 4.61
CA ILE A 119 -14.34 -5.64 3.33
C ILE A 119 -13.77 -6.55 2.26
N THR A 120 -14.65 -7.18 1.50
CA THR A 120 -14.29 -7.89 0.27
C THR A 120 -14.69 -7.05 -0.94
N ILE A 121 -13.72 -6.71 -1.78
CA ILE A 121 -13.99 -6.12 -3.09
C ILE A 121 -13.92 -7.23 -4.13
N VAL A 122 -15.04 -7.49 -4.80
CA VAL A 122 -15.09 -8.39 -5.95
C VAL A 122 -14.89 -7.56 -7.21
N ARG A 123 -13.79 -7.80 -7.92
CA ARG A 123 -13.51 -7.21 -9.23
C ARG A 123 -13.82 -8.25 -10.30
N ASP A 124 -14.79 -7.95 -11.14
CA ASP A 124 -15.17 -8.83 -12.25
C ASP A 124 -14.95 -8.12 -13.60
N GLY A 125 -14.74 -8.91 -14.66
CA GLY A 125 -14.46 -8.41 -16.00
C GLY A 125 -13.06 -7.81 -16.20
N GLU A 126 -12.82 -7.31 -17.41
CA GLU A 126 -11.54 -6.75 -17.85
C GLU A 126 -11.73 -5.46 -18.66
N GLY A 127 -10.71 -4.59 -18.65
CA GLY A 127 -10.73 -3.36 -19.42
C GLY A 127 -11.96 -2.49 -19.13
N LEU A 128 -12.71 -2.15 -20.17
CA LEU A 128 -13.92 -1.31 -20.09
C LEU A 128 -15.11 -2.04 -19.46
N ASP A 129 -15.09 -3.38 -19.42
CA ASP A 129 -16.15 -4.21 -18.83
C ASP A 129 -15.86 -4.55 -17.37
N THR A 130 -14.94 -3.83 -16.72
CA THR A 130 -14.62 -4.05 -15.30
C THR A 130 -15.75 -3.53 -14.41
N SER A 131 -16.27 -4.38 -13.54
CA SER A 131 -17.24 -4.03 -12.50
C SER A 131 -16.68 -4.30 -11.09
N TYR A 132 -17.25 -3.63 -10.10
CA TYR A 132 -16.82 -3.74 -8.70
C TYR A 132 -18.02 -3.90 -7.79
N SER A 133 -17.95 -4.90 -6.91
CA SER A 133 -18.90 -5.07 -5.80
C SER A 133 -18.15 -4.99 -4.47
N VAL A 134 -18.79 -4.40 -3.46
CA VAL A 134 -18.24 -4.23 -2.11
C VAL A 134 -19.14 -5.01 -1.16
N VAL A 135 -18.56 -6.01 -0.49
CA VAL A 135 -19.28 -6.91 0.42
C VAL A 135 -18.65 -6.78 1.81
N PRO A 136 -19.35 -6.21 2.81
CA PRO A 136 -18.87 -6.20 4.18
C PRO A 136 -19.12 -7.55 4.86
N SER A 137 -18.15 -8.03 5.63
CA SER A 137 -18.34 -9.10 6.60
C SER A 137 -19.03 -8.56 7.86
N PRO A 138 -19.75 -9.38 8.66
CA PRO A 138 -20.20 -8.98 9.99
C PRO A 138 -19.08 -8.39 10.84
N HIS A 139 -19.40 -7.50 11.78
CA HIS A 139 -18.40 -6.94 12.70
C HIS A 139 -17.66 -8.03 13.44
N SER A 140 -16.36 -7.83 13.55
CA SER A 140 -15.46 -8.69 14.30
C SER A 140 -14.28 -7.86 14.81
N GLU A 141 -13.74 -8.28 15.94
CA GLU A 141 -12.52 -7.71 16.49
C GLU A 141 -11.35 -7.98 15.53
N VAL A 142 -10.42 -7.02 15.46
CA VAL A 142 -9.17 -7.22 14.72
C VAL A 142 -8.28 -8.16 15.54
N GLU A 143 -7.70 -9.17 14.90
CA GLU A 143 -6.80 -10.10 15.59
C GLU A 143 -5.62 -9.36 16.21
N GLN A 144 -5.21 -9.76 17.42
CA GLN A 144 -4.14 -9.09 18.15
C GLN A 144 -2.82 -9.11 17.39
N SER A 145 -2.51 -10.20 16.68
CA SER A 145 -1.32 -10.32 15.82
C SER A 145 -1.25 -9.23 14.74
N ILE A 146 -2.40 -8.91 14.12
CA ILE A 146 -2.51 -7.85 13.10
C ILE A 146 -2.27 -6.48 13.74
N LEU A 147 -2.83 -6.24 14.92
CA LEU A 147 -2.61 -5.00 15.66
C LEU A 147 -1.15 -4.85 16.09
N ASP A 148 -0.53 -5.94 16.55
CA ASP A 148 0.88 -5.94 16.94
C ASP A 148 1.76 -5.64 15.73
N GLU A 149 1.50 -6.23 14.56
CA GLU A 149 2.23 -5.91 13.33
C GLU A 149 2.00 -4.47 12.86
N TYR A 150 0.76 -3.97 12.94
CA TYR A 150 0.44 -2.60 12.59
C TYR A 150 1.16 -1.58 13.50
N ASN A 151 1.22 -1.87 14.80
CA ASN A 151 1.81 -0.97 15.80
C ASN A 151 3.35 -1.08 15.86
N SER A 152 3.92 -2.25 15.61
CA SER A 152 5.38 -2.49 15.62
C SER A 152 6.03 -2.31 14.24
N GLY A 153 5.23 -2.30 13.18
CA GLY A 153 5.66 -2.23 11.79
C GLY A 153 6.22 -0.87 11.38
N LYS A 154 6.48 -0.74 10.08
CA LYS A 154 7.02 0.48 9.48
C LYS A 154 6.12 1.67 9.79
N ASN A 155 6.71 2.80 10.14
CA ASN A 155 5.99 4.07 10.23
C ASN A 155 5.48 4.43 8.81
N ILE A 156 4.17 4.29 8.59
CA ILE A 156 3.53 4.61 7.32
C ILE A 156 2.95 6.02 7.40
N ASN A 157 3.61 6.97 6.73
CA ASN A 157 3.14 8.34 6.63
C ASN A 157 2.33 8.54 5.33
N LEU A 158 1.01 8.44 5.43
CA LEU A 158 0.13 8.65 4.27
C LEU A 158 0.22 10.06 3.68
N GLU A 159 0.50 11.09 4.49
CA GLU A 159 0.59 12.47 4.01
C GLU A 159 1.73 12.67 3.00
N ALA A 160 2.79 11.85 3.07
CA ALA A 160 3.88 11.84 2.10
C ALA A 160 3.40 11.60 0.65
N LEU A 161 2.23 10.98 0.48
CA LEU A 161 1.62 10.75 -0.84
C LEU A 161 1.26 12.06 -1.56
N TYR A 162 0.92 13.13 -0.84
CA TYR A 162 0.64 14.44 -1.44
C TYR A 162 1.89 15.10 -2.00
N ASP A 163 3.03 14.87 -1.37
CA ASP A 163 4.32 15.45 -1.76
C ASP A 163 5.07 14.58 -2.78
N GLY A 164 4.49 13.45 -3.20
CA GLY A 164 5.13 12.48 -4.09
C GLY A 164 6.29 11.70 -3.44
N ASN A 165 6.42 11.80 -2.12
CA ASN A 165 7.44 11.10 -1.34
C ASN A 165 7.01 9.65 -1.05
N SER A 166 7.98 8.82 -0.66
CA SER A 166 7.67 7.47 -0.15
C SER A 166 6.88 7.58 1.15
N PRO A 167 5.72 6.90 1.28
CA PRO A 167 4.99 6.85 2.55
C PRO A 167 5.59 5.82 3.52
N PHE A 168 6.56 5.02 3.09
CA PHE A 168 7.28 4.08 3.93
C PHE A 168 8.61 4.71 4.30
N GLU A 169 8.82 5.02 5.58
CA GLU A 169 10.15 5.38 6.06
C GLU A 169 11.06 4.15 5.98
N GLU A 170 12.28 4.30 5.44
CA GLU A 170 13.29 3.25 5.54
C GLU A 170 13.71 3.15 6.99
N THR A 171 13.33 2.06 7.66
CA THR A 171 13.97 1.68 8.92
C THR A 171 15.44 1.41 8.61
N LYS A 172 16.31 2.42 8.78
CA LYS A 172 17.75 2.21 8.75
C LYS A 172 18.08 1.22 9.86
N VAL A 173 18.31 -0.03 9.49
CA VAL A 173 18.87 -1.04 10.39
C VAL A 173 20.21 -0.47 10.83
N LYS A 174 20.30 0.00 12.09
CA LYS A 174 21.60 0.29 12.69
C LYS A 174 22.33 -1.05 12.72
N GLN A 175 23.34 -1.21 11.86
CA GLN A 175 24.31 -2.28 12.06
C GLN A 175 24.94 -2.03 13.43
N ILE A 176 24.61 -2.91 14.38
CA ILE A 176 25.34 -3.03 15.63
C ILE A 176 26.63 -3.74 15.24
N GLU A 177 27.65 -2.97 14.91
CA GLU A 177 29.02 -3.46 14.90
C GLU A 177 29.47 -3.57 16.36
N ASP A 178 29.29 -4.74 16.97
CA ASP A 178 30.00 -5.08 18.19
C ASP A 178 30.75 -6.41 18.02
N ALA A 179 32.07 -6.27 18.21
CA ALA A 179 33.07 -7.25 18.68
C ALA A 179 33.52 -8.41 17.75
N ASP A 180 34.78 -8.31 17.28
CA ASP A 180 35.79 -9.31 17.63
C ASP A 180 37.23 -8.79 17.33
N GLN A 181 37.90 -8.25 18.36
CA GLN A 181 39.36 -8.20 18.39
C GLN A 181 39.87 -9.48 19.05
N VAL A 182 40.01 -10.54 18.25
CA VAL A 182 40.85 -11.69 18.61
C VAL A 182 42.29 -11.31 18.27
N VAL A 183 43.06 -10.91 19.27
CA VAL A 183 44.52 -10.70 19.11
C VAL A 183 45.18 -12.08 19.04
N ASP A 184 45.64 -12.44 17.84
CA ASP A 184 46.34 -13.68 17.53
C ASP A 184 47.66 -13.79 18.30
N VAL A 185 47.82 -14.91 18.99
CA VAL A 185 49.04 -15.30 19.70
C VAL A 185 49.93 -16.03 18.71
N ARG A 186 50.96 -15.37 18.16
CA ARG A 186 52.18 -16.00 17.63
C ARG A 186 53.24 -14.96 17.24
N GLY A 187 54.40 -15.02 17.89
CA GLY A 187 55.56 -14.22 17.50
C GLY A 187 56.75 -14.34 18.44
N ILE A 188 57.28 -15.55 18.63
CA ILE A 188 58.60 -15.78 19.23
C ILE A 188 59.68 -15.23 18.27
N SER A 189 60.59 -14.39 18.77
CA SER A 189 61.96 -14.30 18.26
C SER A 189 62.89 -13.75 19.33
N PHE A 190 63.97 -14.50 19.57
CA PHE A 190 65.09 -14.21 20.45
C PHE A 190 65.88 -12.98 20.00
N ASN A 191 66.28 -12.15 20.97
CA ASN A 191 67.67 -11.70 21.20
C ASN A 191 67.77 -10.98 22.54
#